data_AF-F6KDV6-F1
#
_entry.id   AF-F6KDV6-F1
#
_cell.length_a   1.000
_cell.length_b   1.000
_cell.length_c   1.000
_cell.angle_alpha   90.00
_cell.angle_beta   90.00
_cell.angle_gamma   90.00
#
_symmetry.space_group_name_H-M   'P 1'
#
loop_
_entity.id
_entity.type
_entity.pdbx_description
1 polymer ?
#
loop_
_entity_poly.entity_id
_entity_poly.type
_entity_poly.pdbx_seq_one_letter_code
_entity_poly.pdbx_strand_id
1 'polypeptide(L)' 'PEGKSVTFKWRGKPLFIRHRTGKEIDTENAVPLSALRDPQQDSERAQKPEWLVVIGVCTHLGCVPIANAGDF' A
#
# COMPACT_ATOMS: atom_id res chain seq x y z
N PRO A 1 -12.44 -8.16 -4.90
CA PRO A 1 -12.17 -8.32 -6.35
C PRO A 1 -10.79 -7.75 -6.70
N GLU A 2 -10.14 -8.27 -7.74
CA GLU A 2 -8.86 -7.71 -8.23
C GLU A 2 -9.00 -6.23 -8.63
N GLY A 3 -7.98 -5.44 -8.35
CA GLY A 3 -7.92 -3.99 -8.59
C GLY A 3 -8.82 -3.15 -7.65
N LYS A 4 -9.48 -3.76 -6.67
CA LYS A 4 -10.34 -3.05 -5.70
C LYS A 4 -9.68 -2.93 -4.33
N SER A 5 -9.98 -1.82 -3.67
CA SER A 5 -9.57 -1.53 -2.30
C SER A 5 -10.78 -1.54 -1.38
N VAL A 6 -10.60 -2.02 -0.16
CA VAL A 6 -11.60 -2.00 0.91
C VAL A 6 -10.96 -1.49 2.21
N THR A 7 -11.76 -0.79 3.01
CA THR A 7 -11.33 -0.21 4.27
C THR A 7 -12.14 -0.81 5.41
N PHE A 8 -11.45 -1.31 6.44
CA PHE A 8 -12.05 -1.85 7.66
C PHE A 8 -11.58 -1.05 8.87
N LYS A 9 -12.37 -1.08 9.95
CA LYS A 9 -11.91 -0.65 11.27
C LYS A 9 -11.27 -1.84 11.98
N TRP A 10 -9.99 -1.75 12.31
CA TRP A 10 -9.25 -2.80 13.00
C TRP A 10 -8.41 -2.20 14.14
N ARG A 11 -8.59 -2.71 15.36
CA ARG A 11 -7.90 -2.23 16.57
C ARG A 11 -7.95 -0.69 16.73
N GLY A 12 -9.10 -0.10 16.41
CA GLY A 12 -9.32 1.35 16.49
C GLY A 12 -8.68 2.19 15.38
N LYS A 13 -8.03 1.57 14.39
CA LYS A 13 -7.39 2.24 13.25
C LYS A 13 -8.02 1.78 11.92
N PRO A 14 -7.95 2.59 10.85
CA PRO A 14 -8.31 2.12 9.52
C PRO A 14 -7.30 1.08 9.04
N LEU A 15 -7.81 -0.02 8.46
CA LEU A 15 -7.03 -1.06 7.79
C LEU A 15 -7.43 -1.04 6.32
N PHE A 16 -6.46 -0.80 5.45
CA PHE A 16 -6.66 -0.84 4.01
C PHE A 16 -6.22 -2.19 3.48
N ILE A 17 -7.08 -2.80 2.67
CA ILE A 17 -6.80 -4.06 1.98
C ILE A 17 -7.02 -3.81 0.49
N ARG A 18 -5.99 -4.06 -0.31
CA ARG A 18 -6.05 -3.99 -1.78
C ARG A 18 -5.65 -5.34 -2.37
N HIS A 19 -6.49 -5.85 -3.27
CA HIS A 19 -6.14 -6.98 -4.13
C HIS A 19 -5.50 -6.41 -5.39
N ARG A 20 -4.17 -6.43 -5.46
CA ARG A 20 -3.38 -5.82 -6.53
C ARG A 20 -3.43 -6.69 -7.80
N THR A 21 -3.40 -6.02 -8.93
CA THR A 21 -3.21 -6.64 -10.24
C THR A 21 -1.74 -6.96 -10.48
N GLY A 22 -1.45 -7.89 -11.39
CA GLY A 22 -0.07 -8.18 -11.79
C GLY A 22 0.70 -6.93 -12.25
N LYS A 23 0.05 -6.06 -13.03
CA LYS A 23 0.63 -4.81 -13.53
C LYS A 23 1.05 -3.87 -12.39
N GLU A 24 0.25 -3.76 -11.33
CA GLU A 24 0.60 -2.92 -10.18
C GLU A 24 1.82 -3.49 -9.45
N ILE A 25 1.86 -4.81 -9.24
CA ILE A 25 2.98 -5.48 -8.59
C ILE A 25 4.28 -5.27 -9.38
N ASP A 26 4.23 -5.43 -10.70
CA ASP A 26 5.39 -5.21 -11.57
C ASP A 26 5.85 -3.75 -11.55
N THR A 27 4.91 -2.81 -11.51
CA THR A 27 5.20 -1.37 -11.43
C THR A 27 5.93 -1.04 -10.12
N GLU A 28 5.42 -1.50 -8.98
CA GLU A 28 6.04 -1.22 -7.68
C GLU A 28 7.42 -1.89 -7.52
N ASN A 29 7.58 -3.12 -8.02
CA ASN A 29 8.86 -3.82 -7.99
C ASN A 29 9.95 -3.17 -8.87
N ALA A 30 9.55 -2.41 -9.89
CA ALA A 30 10.47 -1.71 -10.78
C ALA A 30 10.98 -0.37 -10.22
N VAL A 31 10.44 0.10 -9.09
CA VAL A 31 10.83 1.39 -8.50
C VAL A 31 12.26 1.33 -7.95
N PRO A 32 13.18 2.22 -8.36
CA PRO A 32 14.53 2.24 -7.83
C PRO A 32 14.52 2.72 -6.38
N LEU A 33 15.06 1.89 -5.47
CA LEU A 33 15.10 2.18 -4.03
C LEU A 33 15.78 3.51 -3.68
N SER A 34 16.75 3.95 -4.49
CA SER A 34 17.44 5.23 -4.31
C SER A 34 16.54 6.46 -4.52
N ALA A 35 15.38 6.31 -5.16
CA ALA A 35 14.41 7.39 -5.33
C ALA A 35 13.46 7.52 -4.14
N LEU A 36 13.43 6.54 -3.23
CA LEU A 36 12.53 6.51 -2.08
C LEU A 36 13.16 7.22 -0.87
N ARG A 37 12.35 8.02 -0.17
CA ARG A 37 12.77 8.64 1.11
C ARG A 37 13.12 7.59 2.17
N ASP A 38 12.36 6.50 2.20
CA ASP A 38 12.55 5.36 3.09
C ASP A 38 12.69 4.10 2.22
N PRO A 39 13.93 3.69 1.88
CA PRO A 39 14.17 2.58 0.96
C PRO A 39 13.69 1.24 1.51
N GLN A 40 12.74 0.60 0.83
CA GLN A 40 12.27 -0.74 1.17
C GLN A 40 11.69 -1.44 -0.07
N GLN A 41 11.98 -2.73 -0.25
CA GLN A 41 11.43 -3.51 -1.36
C GLN A 41 9.97 -3.92 -1.08
N ASP A 42 9.14 -4.04 -2.12
CA ASP A 42 7.75 -4.50 -1.97
C ASP A 42 7.67 -5.95 -1.43
N SER A 43 8.63 -6.80 -1.83
CA SER A 43 8.79 -8.18 -1.34
C SER A 43 9.01 -8.29 0.17
N GLU A 44 9.55 -7.23 0.80
CA GLU A 44 9.73 -7.16 2.26
C GLU A 44 8.46 -6.70 2.98
N ARG A 45 7.51 -6.11 2.25
CA ARG A 45 6.27 -5.52 2.80
C ARG A 45 5.07 -6.42 2.62
N ALA A 46 5.01 -7.18 1.52
CA ALA A 46 3.90 -8.06 1.18
C ALA A 46 4.35 -9.52 1.14
N GLN A 47 3.84 -10.35 2.05
CA GLN A 47 4.11 -11.80 2.05
C GLN A 47 3.50 -12.51 0.83
N LYS A 48 2.38 -11.98 0.33
CA LYS A 48 1.70 -12.42 -0.88
C LYS A 48 1.57 -11.21 -1.80
N PRO A 49 2.27 -11.15 -2.95
CA PRO A 49 2.32 -9.94 -3.77
C PRO A 49 0.95 -9.42 -4.21
N GLU A 50 -0.03 -10.29 -4.41
CA GLU A 50 -1.38 -9.89 -4.78
C GLU A 50 -2.15 -9.18 -3.64
N TRP A 51 -1.68 -9.28 -2.39
CA TRP A 51 -2.32 -8.67 -1.22
C TRP A 51 -1.49 -7.57 -0.59
N LEU A 52 -1.95 -6.33 -0.73
CA LEU A 52 -1.44 -5.20 0.05
C LEU A 52 -2.35 -4.96 1.24
N VAL A 53 -1.82 -5.14 2.46
CA VAL A 53 -2.52 -4.91 3.72
C VAL A 53 -1.73 -3.91 4.55
N VAL A 54 -2.28 -2.72 4.75
CA VAL A 54 -1.60 -1.62 5.46
C VAL A 54 -2.52 -0.95 6.48
N ILE A 55 -1.91 -0.47 7.57
CA ILE A 55 -2.62 0.41 8.50
C ILE A 55 -2.74 1.78 7.84
N GLY A 56 -3.97 2.25 7.62
CA GLY A 56 -4.30 3.50 6.91
C GLY A 56 -4.06 4.76 7.74
N VAL A 57 -2.91 4.85 8.41
CA VAL A 57 -2.54 5.95 9.30
C VAL A 57 -1.27 6.58 8.73
N CYS A 58 -1.38 7.82 8.23
CA CYS A 58 -0.24 8.56 7.71
C CYS A 58 0.83 8.75 8.80
N THR A 59 2.10 8.48 8.47
CA THR A 59 3.22 8.52 9.42
C THR A 59 3.61 9.93 9.87
N HIS A 60 3.06 10.99 9.24
CA HIS A 60 3.29 12.36 9.67
C HIS A 60 2.56 12.69 10.98
N LEU A 61 1.23 12.75 10.95
CA LEU A 61 0.38 13.12 12.12
C LEU A 61 -0.83 12.20 12.29
N GLY A 62 -0.91 11.09 11.57
CA GLY A 62 -1.94 10.07 11.77
C GLY A 62 -3.28 10.30 11.07
N CYS A 63 -3.37 11.29 10.17
CA CYS A 63 -4.52 11.44 9.28
C CYS A 63 -4.72 10.19 8.41
N VAL A 64 -5.95 9.99 7.93
CA VAL A 64 -6.31 8.86 7.07
C VAL A 64 -6.06 9.22 5.60
N PRO A 65 -5.20 8.49 4.86
CA PRO A 65 -4.99 8.73 3.43
C PRO A 65 -6.27 8.50 2.60
N ILE A 66 -6.42 9.26 1.51
CA ILE A 66 -7.54 9.12 0.57
C ILE A 66 -7.19 8.04 -0.46
N ALA A 67 -8.11 7.12 -0.71
CA ALA A 67 -7.90 6.04 -1.68
C ALA A 67 -7.81 6.58 -3.12
N ASN A 68 -6.85 6.08 -3.89
CA ASN A 68 -6.59 6.45 -5.30
C ASN A 68 -6.31 7.95 -5.51
N ALA A 69 -5.67 8.60 -4.53
CA ALA A 69 -5.22 9.98 -4.60
C ALA A 69 -3.72 10.07 -4.29
N GLY A 70 -3.03 10.98 -4.95
CA GLY A 70 -1.58 11.09 -4.94
C GLY A 70 -1.01 11.04 -6.36
N ASP A 71 0.26 11.40 -6.51
CA ASP A 71 0.96 11.39 -7.80
C ASP A 71 1.62 10.03 -8.13
N PHE A 72 1.61 9.12 -7.15
CA PHE A 72 2.17 7.78 -7.19
C PHE A 72 1.10 6.77 -6.82
#